data_AF-A0A2U1JVN0-F1
#
_entry.id   AF-A0A2U1JVN0-F1
#
_cell.length_a   1.000
_cell.length_b   1.000
_cell.length_c   1.000
_cell.angle_alpha   90.00
_cell.angle_beta   90.00
_cell.angle_gamma   90.00
#
_symmetry.space_group_name_H-M   'P 1'
#
loop_
_entity.id
_entity.type
_entity.pdbx_description
1 polymer ?
#
loop_
_entity_poly.entity_id
_entity_poly.type
_entity_poly.pdbx_seq_one_letter_code
_entity_poly.pdbx_strand_id
1 'polypeptide(L)' 'MNLFVNQKIIIHELRVQGITNSSVLQIGSSGVIKPLSNLYNTGAFSEPAIQLSTVTPDVEVLLPPPS' A
#
# COMPACT_ATOMS: atom_id res chain seq x y z
N MET A 1 27.35 1.02 -25.50
CA MET A 1 26.89 -0.34 -25.89
C MET A 1 25.65 -0.18 -26.74
N ASN A 2 25.63 -0.72 -27.96
CA ASN A 2 24.46 -0.64 -28.84
C ASN A 2 23.67 -1.94 -28.71
N LEU A 3 22.50 -1.90 -28.07
CA LEU A 3 21.62 -3.05 -27.91
C LEU A 3 20.46 -2.92 -28.89
N PHE A 4 20.40 -3.83 -29.87
CA PHE A 4 19.29 -3.91 -30.82
C PHE A 4 18.39 -5.07 -30.43
N VAL A 5 17.16 -4.79 -30.01
CA VAL A 5 16.20 -5.82 -29.63
C VAL A 5 14.97 -5.74 -30.52
N ASN A 6 14.72 -6.80 -31.29
CA ASN A 6 13.48 -6.98 -32.04
C ASN A 6 12.57 -7.94 -31.26
N GLN A 7 11.41 -7.46 -30.82
CA GLN A 7 10.44 -8.27 -30.07
C GLN A 7 9.07 -8.21 -30.71
N LYS A 8 8.48 -9.38 -30.93
CA LYS A 8 7.07 -9.53 -31.30
C LYS A 8 6.36 -10.26 -30.17
N ILE A 9 5.59 -9.51 -29.38
CA ILE A 9 4.88 -10.06 -28.23
C ILE A 9 3.39 -9.90 -28.50
N ILE A 10 2.66 -11.02 -28.54
CA ILE A 10 1.21 -11.06 -28.75
C ILE A 10 0.60 -11.62 -27.48
N ILE A 11 -0.13 -10.77 -26.77
CA ILE A 11 -0.83 -11.12 -25.54
C ILE A 11 -2.32 -11.02 -25.84
N HIS A 12 -3.02 -12.14 -25.70
CA HIS A 12 -4.48 -12.21 -25.94
C HIS A 12 -5.27 -11.79 -24.70
N GLU A 13 -4.76 -12.12 -23.51
CA GLU A 13 -5.30 -11.67 -22.24
C GLU A 13 -4.17 -11.63 -21.20
N LEU A 14 -4.13 -10.58 -20.39
CA LEU A 14 -3.24 -10.48 -19.24
C LEU A 14 -4.00 -9.83 -18.09
N ARG A 15 -4.18 -10.59 -17.01
CA ARG A 15 -4.88 -10.14 -15.81
C ARG A 15 -3.90 -10.01 -14.65
N VAL A 16 -3.79 -8.81 -14.13
CA VAL A 16 -2.99 -8.50 -12.95
C VAL A 16 -3.97 -8.13 -11.84
N GLN A 17 -4.17 -9.05 -10.90
CA GLN A 17 -5.21 -8.90 -9.89
C GLN A 17 -4.82 -7.90 -8.79
N GLY A 18 -3.55 -7.84 -8.42
CA GLY A 18 -3.06 -6.92 -7.40
C GLY A 18 -1.57 -6.65 -7.60
N ILE A 19 -1.21 -5.38 -7.50
CA ILE A 19 0.17 -4.90 -7.44
C ILE A 19 0.35 -4.26 -6.07
N THR A 20 1.31 -4.77 -5.31
CA THR A 20 1.69 -4.24 -3.99
C THR A 20 2.78 -3.18 -4.15
N ASN A 21 3.14 -2.53 -3.05
CA ASN A 21 4.23 -1.55 -3.02
C ASN A 21 5.51 -2.13 -3.66
N SER A 22 6.12 -1.39 -4.58
CA SER A 22 7.29 -1.81 -5.38
C SER A 22 7.08 -2.95 -6.35
N SER A 23 5.84 -3.22 -6.74
CA SER A 23 5.62 -4.16 -7.83
C SER A 23 6.03 -3.53 -9.16
N VAL A 24 6.87 -4.24 -9.91
CA VAL A 24 7.16 -3.93 -11.31
C VAL A 24 6.80 -5.15 -12.13
N LEU A 25 5.87 -4.97 -13.07
CA LEU A 25 5.55 -5.96 -14.09
C LEU A 25 6.08 -5.46 -15.41
N GLN A 26 7.03 -6.19 -15.99
CA GLN A 26 7.58 -5.82 -17.29
C GLN A 26 7.41 -6.90 -18.34
N ILE A 27 6.99 -6.45 -19.52
CA ILE A 27 6.79 -7.27 -20.72
C ILE A 27 7.70 -6.71 -21.80
N GLY A 28 8.55 -7.57 -22.35
CA GLY A 28 9.63 -7.16 -23.24
C GLY A 28 10.93 -6.87 -22.49
N SER A 29 11.92 -6.32 -23.20
CA SER A 29 13.28 -6.15 -22.65
C SER A 29 13.35 -5.00 -21.66
N SER A 30 14.03 -5.24 -20.54
CA SER A 30 14.32 -4.21 -19.53
C SER A 30 15.79 -3.86 -19.54
N GLY A 31 16.08 -2.64 -19.09
CA GLY A 31 17.37 -2.32 -18.49
C GLY A 31 17.40 -2.72 -17.01
N VAL A 32 18.04 -1.89 -16.19
CA VAL A 32 18.09 -2.09 -14.73
C VAL A 32 16.82 -1.53 -14.09
N ILE A 33 16.00 -2.39 -13.50
CA ILE A 33 14.85 -1.99 -12.69
C ILE A 33 15.28 -1.99 -11.22
N LYS A 34 15.12 -0.86 -10.53
CA LYS A 34 15.35 -0.74 -9.08
C LYS A 34 14.04 -0.40 -8.39
N PRO A 35 13.15 -1.38 -8.15
CA PRO A 35 11.94 -1.13 -7.38
C PRO A 35 12.32 -0.88 -5.91
N LEU A 36 11.94 0.28 -5.38
CA LEU A 36 12.23 0.68 -4.00
C LEU A 36 10.91 0.99 -3.30
N SER A 37 10.63 0.27 -2.21
CA SER A 37 9.47 0.54 -1.36
C SER A 37 9.94 0.77 0.04
N ASN A 38 9.97 2.04 0.40
CA ASN A 38 10.16 2.43 1.78
C ASN A 38 8.78 2.56 2.43
N LEU A 39 8.32 1.50 3.09
CA LEU A 39 7.14 1.57 3.96
C LEU A 39 7.54 2.23 5.29
N TYR A 40 7.49 3.56 5.33
CA TYR A 40 7.63 4.28 6.59
C TYR A 40 6.27 4.34 7.29
N ASN A 41 6.15 3.66 8.43
CA ASN A 41 5.06 3.89 9.37
C ASN A 41 5.40 5.15 10.21
N THR A 42 5.31 6.34 9.61
CA THR A 42 5.59 7.61 10.32
C THR A 42 4.53 7.98 11.35
N GLY A 43 3.48 7.16 11.51
CA GLY A 43 2.41 7.40 12.46
C GLY A 43 2.66 6.89 13.89
N ALA A 44 3.79 6.21 14.15
CA ALA A 44 4.10 5.61 15.46
C ALA A 44 3.02 4.65 16.02
N PHE A 45 2.16 4.12 15.15
CA PHE A 45 1.18 3.11 15.52
C PHE A 45 1.89 1.76 15.67
N SER A 46 2.26 1.42 16.91
CA SER A 46 2.83 0.12 17.29
C SER A 46 1.76 -0.93 17.60
N GLU A 47 0.52 -0.49 17.79
CA GLU A 47 -0.62 -1.32 18.17
C GLU A 47 -1.64 -1.41 17.02
N PRO A 48 -2.45 -2.49 16.96
CA PRO A 48 -3.52 -2.62 15.98
C PRO A 48 -4.43 -1.38 16.00
N ALA A 49 -4.89 -0.94 14.83
CA ALA A 49 -5.88 0.12 14.75
C ALA A 49 -7.09 -0.23 15.62
N ILE A 50 -7.51 0.70 16.48
CA ILE A 50 -8.64 0.53 17.38
C ILE A 50 -9.88 0.21 16.54
N GLN A 51 -10.62 -0.83 16.92
CA GLN A 51 -11.90 -1.16 16.28
C GLN A 51 -12.84 0.03 16.45
N LEU A 52 -13.43 0.47 15.34
CA LEU A 52 -14.35 1.61 15.31
C LEU A 52 -15.51 1.32 16.28
N SER A 53 -15.49 1.95 17.46
CA SER A 53 -16.62 1.90 18.38
C SER A 53 -17.76 2.65 17.72
N THR A 54 -18.84 1.93 17.41
CA THR A 54 -20.09 2.53 16.97
C THR A 54 -20.59 3.44 18.10
N VAL A 55 -20.35 4.73 17.94
CA VAL A 55 -20.76 5.77 18.89
C VAL A 55 -22.28 5.66 19.08
N THR A 56 -22.69 5.19 20.26
CA THR A 56 -23.98 5.56 20.84
C THR A 56 -23.68 6.74 21.77
N PRO A 57 -24.27 7.93 21.56
CA PRO A 57 -23.84 9.15 22.22
C PRO A 57 -24.60 9.33 23.54
N ASP A 58 -24.33 8.54 24.59
CA ASP A 58 -24.98 8.76 25.90
C ASP A 58 -24.08 8.33 27.05
N VAL A 59 -22.99 9.08 27.32
CA VAL A 59 -22.36 9.06 28.65
C VAL A 59 -22.00 10.49 29.05
N GLU A 60 -22.98 11.20 29.61
CA GLU A 60 -22.72 12.38 30.44
C GLU A 60 -21.93 11.92 31.69
N VAL A 61 -20.61 12.14 31.71
CA VAL A 61 -19.82 11.96 32.93
C VAL A 61 -20.04 13.19 33.81
N LEU A 62 -20.95 13.07 34.78
CA LEU A 62 -21.14 14.06 35.84
C LEU A 62 -19.87 14.13 36.72
N LEU A 63 -19.18 15.26 36.71
CA LEU A 63 -18.05 15.53 37.59
C LEU A 63 -18.55 15.80 39.02
N PRO A 64 -17.98 15.16 40.06
CA PRO A 64 -18.32 15.49 41.44
C PRO A 64 -17.76 16.87 41.83
N PRO A 65 -18.47 17.63 42.69
CA PRO A 65 -18.04 18.96 43.09
C PRO A 65 -16.78 18.91 43.96
N PRO A 66 -15.92 19.95 43.87
CA PRO A 66 -14.66 20.01 44.58
C PRO A 66 -14.87 20.18 46.09
N SER A 67 -14.15 19.38 46.88
CA SER A 67 -13.98 19.52 48.33
C SER A 67 -12.84 20.47 48.67
#